data_AF-A0AAW6J6F2-F1
#
_entry.id   AF-A0AAW6J6F2-F1
#
_cell.length_a   1.000
_cell.length_b   1.000
_cell.length_c   1.000
_cell.angle_alpha   90.00
_cell.angle_beta   90.00
_cell.angle_gamma   90.00
#
_symmetry.space_group_name_H-M   'P 1'
#
loop_
_entity.id
_entity.type
_entity.pdbx_description
1 polymer ?
#
loop_
_entity_poly.entity_id
_entity_poly.type
_entity_poly.pdbx_seq_one_letter_code
_entity_poly.pdbx_strand_id
1 'polypeptide(L)'
;PNPIVNELVILPDIEKRLEAFIRTAHAIIIFPGGAGTAEELLYLLGILLHPDNEKQCLPVILTGPKQSKDYFEKLCEFIEMTLGKEALDKFEVIIDDPSLVGQKLKSKMANVREYRKSEGDAYYFNWTLKIDHDFQQPFAPTHKNMASLDLHLD
;
A
#
# COMPACT_ATOMS: atom_id res chain seq x y z
N PRO A 1 13.49 13.15 -11.68
CA PRO A 1 12.43 13.77 -10.84
C PRO A 1 11.74 14.92 -11.58
N ASN A 2 10.40 15.00 -11.51
CA ASN A 2 9.63 16.13 -12.07
C ASN A 2 10.03 17.44 -11.36
N PRO A 3 10.13 18.60 -12.05
CA PRO A 3 10.54 19.88 -11.45
C PRO A 3 9.70 20.40 -10.28
N ILE A 4 8.46 19.91 -10.09
CA ILE A 4 7.63 20.31 -8.95
C ILE A 4 8.10 19.70 -7.60
N VAL A 5 8.96 18.68 -7.64
CA VAL A 5 9.49 18.02 -6.44
C VAL A 5 10.49 18.95 -5.72
N ASN A 6 10.19 19.30 -4.47
CA ASN A 6 11.03 20.16 -3.63
C ASN A 6 11.88 19.39 -2.60
N GLU A 7 11.49 18.17 -2.25
CA GLU A 7 12.23 17.27 -1.35
C GLU A 7 12.55 15.95 -2.07
N LEU A 8 13.78 15.84 -2.58
CA LEU A 8 14.25 14.64 -3.29
C LEU A 8 15.01 13.73 -2.32
N VAL A 9 14.55 12.48 -2.22
CA VAL A 9 15.25 11.42 -1.48
C VAL A 9 15.62 10.30 -2.46
N ILE A 10 16.88 9.89 -2.45
CA ILE A 10 17.39 8.76 -3.23
C ILE A 10 17.73 7.64 -2.24
N LEU A 11 17.11 6.49 -2.41
CA LEU A 11 17.30 5.33 -1.55
C LEU A 11 18.15 4.25 -2.25
N PRO A 12 18.79 3.34 -1.49
CA PRO A 12 19.81 2.44 -2.03
C PRO A 12 19.26 1.42 -3.04
N ASP A 13 18.00 1.03 -2.87
CA ASP A 13 17.32 -0.01 -3.64
C ASP A 13 15.80 0.18 -3.62
N ILE A 14 15.09 -0.69 -4.35
CA ILE A 14 13.63 -0.63 -4.53
C ILE A 14 12.93 -0.91 -3.20
N GLU A 15 13.40 -1.90 -2.46
CA GLU A 15 12.78 -2.37 -1.22
C GLU A 15 12.86 -1.31 -0.13
N LYS A 16 14.01 -0.63 0.04
CA LYS A 16 14.12 0.50 0.97
C LYS A 16 13.24 1.67 0.54
N ARG A 17 13.04 1.88 -0.76
CA ARG A 17 12.10 2.88 -1.28
C ARG A 17 10.66 2.54 -0.91
N LEU A 18 10.25 1.29 -1.08
CA LEU A 18 8.92 0.81 -0.69
C LEU A 18 8.68 0.93 0.82
N GLU A 19 9.66 0.52 1.64
CA GLU A 19 9.59 0.67 3.10
C GLU A 19 9.49 2.15 3.51
N ALA A 20 10.26 3.04 2.89
CA ALA A 20 10.20 4.46 3.18
C ALA A 20 8.81 5.06 2.88
N PHE A 21 8.15 4.64 1.79
CA PHE A 21 6.79 5.08 1.48
C PHE A 21 5.81 4.73 2.61
N ILE A 22 5.75 3.46 3.00
CA ILE A 22 4.75 3.00 3.98
C ILE A 22 5.03 3.49 5.40
N ARG A 23 6.30 3.72 5.76
CA ARG A 23 6.64 4.25 7.08
C ARG A 23 6.37 5.73 7.22
N THR A 24 6.48 6.50 6.14
CA THR A 24 6.22 7.95 6.17
C THR A 24 4.77 8.29 5.86
N ALA A 25 4.03 7.39 5.22
CA ALA A 25 2.63 7.59 4.90
C ALA A 25 1.74 7.65 6.16
N HIS A 26 0.84 8.64 6.18
CA HIS A 26 -0.35 8.64 7.02
C HIS A 26 -1.59 8.16 6.28
N ALA A 27 -1.54 8.17 4.95
CA ALA A 27 -2.56 7.67 4.03
C ALA A 27 -1.92 7.39 2.67
N ILE A 28 -2.53 6.50 1.89
CA ILE A 28 -2.07 6.14 0.56
C ILE A 28 -3.24 6.27 -0.43
N ILE A 29 -2.99 6.90 -1.57
CA ILE A 29 -3.91 6.94 -2.71
C ILE A 29 -3.27 6.19 -3.86
N ILE A 30 -4.00 5.24 -4.45
CA ILE A 30 -3.52 4.43 -5.57
C ILE A 30 -4.43 4.70 -6.77
N PHE A 31 -3.82 5.15 -7.87
CA PHE A 31 -4.49 5.38 -9.15
C PHE A 31 -4.32 4.17 -10.08
N PRO A 32 -5.08 4.06 -11.19
CA PRO A 32 -4.84 3.04 -12.19
C PRO A 32 -3.41 3.10 -12.72
N GLY A 33 -2.76 1.95 -12.74
CA GLY A 33 -1.38 1.81 -13.18
C GLY A 33 -1.08 0.43 -13.76
N GLY A 34 0.16 0.26 -14.21
CA GLY A 34 0.67 -1.00 -14.76
C GLY A 34 1.25 -1.91 -13.69
N ALA A 35 2.20 -2.76 -14.09
CA ALA A 35 2.83 -3.75 -13.21
C ALA A 35 3.47 -3.13 -11.95
N GLY A 36 4.10 -1.96 -12.04
CA GLY A 36 4.72 -1.31 -10.87
C GLY A 36 3.70 -0.88 -9.81
N THR A 37 2.50 -0.44 -10.22
CA THR A 37 1.43 -0.09 -9.28
C THR A 37 0.81 -1.35 -8.66
N ALA A 38 0.73 -2.45 -9.41
CA ALA A 38 0.32 -3.74 -8.87
C ALA A 38 1.33 -4.26 -7.84
N GLU A 39 2.64 -4.13 -8.11
CA GLU A 39 3.72 -4.46 -7.17
C GLU A 39 3.58 -3.65 -5.87
N GLU A 40 3.41 -2.33 -5.95
CA GLU A 40 3.22 -1.45 -4.80
C GLU A 40 1.97 -1.82 -3.98
N LEU A 41 0.87 -2.19 -4.64
CA LEU A 41 -0.36 -2.64 -3.97
C LEU A 41 -0.16 -3.99 -3.27
N LEU A 42 0.42 -4.99 -3.94
CA LEU A 42 0.66 -6.31 -3.35
C LEU A 42 1.63 -6.23 -2.18
N TYR A 43 2.67 -5.40 -2.28
CA TYR A 43 3.58 -5.09 -1.18
C TYR A 43 2.84 -4.54 0.04
N LEU A 44 1.99 -3.54 -0.17
CA LEU A 44 1.20 -2.92 0.89
C LEU A 44 0.23 -3.91 1.53
N LEU A 45 -0.50 -4.70 0.73
CA LEU A 45 -1.47 -5.67 1.24
C LEU A 45 -0.80 -6.80 2.02
N GLY A 46 0.31 -7.34 1.53
CA GLY A 46 1.07 -8.37 2.25
C GLY A 46 1.50 -7.91 3.65
N ILE A 47 1.88 -6.65 3.78
CA ILE A 47 2.22 -6.04 5.08
C ILE A 47 0.97 -5.83 5.94
N LEU A 48 -0.10 -5.23 5.40
CA LEU A 48 -1.32 -4.92 6.17
C LEU A 48 -2.13 -6.16 6.60
N LEU A 49 -1.89 -7.31 5.96
CA LEU A 49 -2.48 -8.61 6.32
C LEU A 49 -1.74 -9.31 7.45
N HIS A 50 -0.52 -8.90 7.80
CA HIS A 50 0.22 -9.50 8.91
C HIS A 50 -0.57 -9.34 10.22
N PRO A 51 -0.71 -10.38 11.07
CA PRO A 51 -1.49 -10.32 12.32
C PRO A 51 -1.09 -9.17 13.26
N ASP A 52 0.21 -8.92 13.43
CA ASP A 52 0.72 -7.81 14.25
C ASP A 52 0.31 -6.41 13.74
N ASN A 53 -0.15 -6.31 12.49
CA ASN A 53 -0.62 -5.08 11.88
C ASN A 53 -2.15 -4.92 11.96
N GLU A 54 -2.89 -5.83 12.59
CA GLU A 54 -4.36 -5.77 12.68
C GLU A 54 -4.85 -4.43 13.26
N LYS A 55 -4.13 -3.87 14.24
CA LYS A 55 -4.46 -2.59 14.88
C LYS A 55 -3.98 -1.36 14.10
N GLN A 56 -3.15 -1.53 13.07
CA GLN A 56 -2.57 -0.41 12.33
C GLN A 56 -3.66 0.47 11.73
N CYS A 57 -3.50 1.78 11.87
CA CYS A 57 -4.36 2.76 11.24
C CYS A 57 -3.63 3.39 10.05
N LEU A 58 -3.81 2.82 8.85
CA LEU A 58 -3.30 3.36 7.59
C LEU A 58 -4.41 3.35 6.53
N PRO A 59 -5.08 4.48 6.26
CA PRO A 59 -6.12 4.59 5.24
C PRO A 59 -5.54 4.42 3.83
N VAL A 60 -6.12 3.52 3.06
CA VAL A 60 -5.76 3.27 1.65
C VAL A 60 -6.99 3.48 0.78
N ILE A 61 -6.87 4.33 -0.25
CA ILE A 61 -7.94 4.57 -1.21
C ILE A 61 -7.44 4.29 -2.62
N LEU A 62 -8.13 3.39 -3.33
CA LEU A 62 -7.99 3.20 -4.75
C LEU A 62 -9.00 4.11 -5.46
N THR A 63 -8.54 4.94 -6.39
CA THR A 63 -9.43 5.91 -7.04
C THR A 63 -9.03 6.22 -8.48
N GLY A 64 -10.02 6.58 -9.30
CA GLY A 64 -9.80 6.97 -10.68
C GLY A 64 -11.07 7.54 -11.32
N PRO A 65 -10.98 8.01 -12.57
CA PRO A 65 -12.12 8.54 -13.31
C PRO A 65 -13.17 7.46 -13.56
N LYS A 66 -14.39 7.85 -13.92
CA LYS A 66 -15.48 6.90 -14.25
C LYS A 66 -15.08 5.75 -15.18
N GLN A 67 -14.23 6.00 -16.17
CA GLN A 67 -13.75 5.02 -17.14
C GLN A 67 -12.83 3.93 -16.56
N SER A 68 -12.30 4.11 -15.33
CA SER A 68 -11.49 3.09 -14.66
C SER A 68 -12.31 2.14 -13.79
N LYS A 69 -13.64 2.19 -13.85
CA LYS A 69 -14.51 1.31 -13.07
C LYS A 69 -14.18 -0.17 -13.31
N ASP A 70 -14.21 -0.61 -14.57
CA ASP A 70 -13.96 -2.00 -14.94
C ASP A 70 -12.53 -2.45 -14.57
N TYR A 71 -11.56 -1.52 -14.63
CA TYR A 71 -10.19 -1.78 -14.17
C TYR A 71 -10.16 -2.14 -12.67
N PHE A 72 -10.84 -1.35 -11.82
CA PHE A 72 -10.87 -1.63 -10.39
C PHE A 72 -11.70 -2.85 -10.03
N GLU A 73 -12.78 -3.13 -10.77
CA GLU A 73 -13.54 -4.39 -10.59
C GLU A 73 -12.64 -5.60 -10.83
N LYS A 74 -11.85 -5.59 -11.91
CA LYS A 74 -10.89 -6.67 -12.20
C LYS A 74 -9.73 -6.74 -11.22
N LEU A 75 -9.27 -5.59 -10.71
CA LEU A 75 -8.24 -5.57 -9.68
C LEU A 75 -8.77 -6.17 -8.37
N CYS A 76 -9.98 -5.81 -7.93
CA CYS A 76 -10.60 -6.38 -6.75
C CYS A 76 -10.84 -7.89 -6.90
N GLU A 77 -11.34 -8.34 -8.06
CA GLU A 77 -11.51 -9.77 -8.36
C GLU A 77 -10.16 -10.52 -8.22
N PHE A 78 -9.09 -9.97 -8.80
CA PHE A 78 -7.75 -10.55 -8.69
C PHE A 78 -7.25 -10.62 -7.24
N ILE A 79 -7.40 -9.53 -6.46
CA ILE A 79 -7.00 -9.50 -5.05
C ILE A 79 -7.80 -10.50 -4.22
N GLU A 80 -9.12 -10.58 -4.42
CA GLU A 80 -9.96 -11.55 -3.70
C GLU A 80 -9.57 -12.99 -4.02
N MET A 81 -9.31 -13.29 -5.30
CA MET A 81 -8.94 -14.64 -5.75
C MET A 81 -7.56 -15.08 -5.25
N THR A 82 -6.66 -14.15 -4.94
CA THR A 82 -5.26 -14.45 -4.59
C THR A 82 -4.98 -14.29 -3.10
N LEU A 83 -5.40 -13.18 -2.49
CA LEU A 83 -5.12 -12.83 -1.10
C LEU A 83 -6.36 -12.97 -0.18
N GLY A 84 -7.51 -13.32 -0.76
CA GLY A 84 -8.77 -13.49 -0.02
C GLY A 84 -9.51 -12.20 0.26
N LYS A 85 -10.72 -12.34 0.81
CA LYS A 85 -11.63 -11.21 1.10
C LYS A 85 -11.06 -10.22 2.12
N GLU A 86 -10.27 -10.71 3.07
CA GLU A 86 -9.65 -9.87 4.11
C GLU A 86 -8.71 -8.81 3.54
N ALA A 87 -8.14 -9.07 2.35
CA ALA A 87 -7.32 -8.10 1.63
C ALA A 87 -8.15 -6.93 1.09
N LEU A 88 -9.41 -7.17 0.71
CA LEU A 88 -10.32 -6.11 0.25
C LEU A 88 -10.68 -5.13 1.39
N ASP A 89 -10.68 -5.59 2.64
CA ASP A 89 -10.96 -4.73 3.81
C ASP A 89 -9.81 -3.75 4.10
N LYS A 90 -8.65 -3.92 3.47
CA LYS A 90 -7.47 -3.06 3.67
C LYS A 90 -7.49 -1.79 2.83
N PHE A 91 -8.44 -1.65 1.90
CA PHE A 91 -8.59 -0.44 1.09
C PHE A 91 -10.05 -0.13 0.75
N GLU A 92 -10.30 1.10 0.31
CA GLU A 92 -11.60 1.50 -0.23
C GLU A 92 -11.46 1.92 -1.69
N VAL A 93 -12.41 1.53 -2.55
CA VAL A 93 -12.46 1.98 -3.95
C VAL A 93 -13.47 3.13 -4.09
N ILE A 94 -13.01 4.27 -4.61
CA ILE A 94 -13.84 5.46 -4.86
C ILE A 94 -13.69 5.86 -6.32
N ILE A 95 -14.78 5.81 -7.09
CA ILE A 95 -14.77 6.13 -8.52
C ILE A 95 -15.37 7.51 -8.76
N ASP A 96 -14.67 8.34 -9.54
CA ASP A 96 -15.16 9.62 -10.06
C ASP A 96 -15.59 10.67 -9.00
N ASP A 97 -15.08 10.55 -7.77
CA ASP A 97 -15.35 11.49 -6.68
C ASP A 97 -14.08 11.96 -5.96
N PRO A 98 -13.31 12.89 -6.56
CA PRO A 98 -12.09 13.41 -5.94
C PRO A 98 -12.37 14.17 -4.64
N SER A 99 -13.56 14.75 -4.47
CA SER A 99 -13.93 15.46 -3.25
C SER A 99 -14.09 14.50 -2.08
N LEU A 100 -14.76 13.37 -2.30
CA LEU A 100 -14.93 12.33 -1.29
C LEU A 100 -13.60 11.70 -0.88
N VAL A 101 -12.68 11.45 -1.83
CA VAL A 101 -11.32 10.97 -1.53
C VAL A 101 -10.63 11.89 -0.52
N GLY A 102 -10.61 13.20 -0.79
CA GLY A 102 -9.99 14.18 0.10
C GLY A 102 -10.69 14.28 1.46
N GLN A 103 -12.03 14.26 1.49
CA GLN A 103 -12.81 14.31 2.72
C GLN A 103 -12.56 13.08 3.61
N LYS A 104 -12.54 11.88 3.03
CA LYS A 104 -12.30 10.64 3.76
C LYS A 104 -10.92 10.61 4.37
N LEU A 105 -9.87 10.87 3.59
CA LEU A 105 -8.51 10.86 4.15
C LEU A 105 -8.35 11.90 5.25
N LYS A 106 -8.86 13.12 5.04
CA LYS A 106 -8.84 14.17 6.07
C LYS A 106 -9.53 13.72 7.36
N SER A 107 -10.69 13.08 7.26
CA SER A 107 -11.43 12.57 8.43
C SER A 107 -10.69 11.47 9.18
N LYS A 108 -9.93 10.63 8.46
CA LYS A 108 -9.18 9.50 9.05
C LYS A 108 -7.89 9.92 9.74
N MET A 109 -7.35 11.12 9.48
CA MET A 109 -6.12 11.59 10.12
C MET A 109 -6.21 11.65 11.65
N ALA A 110 -7.39 11.93 12.20
CA ALA A 110 -7.62 11.88 13.65
C ALA A 110 -7.36 10.47 14.21
N ASN A 111 -7.79 9.42 13.50
CA ASN A 111 -7.59 8.03 13.90
C ASN A 111 -6.11 7.62 13.80
N VAL A 112 -5.42 8.02 12.72
CA VAL A 112 -3.97 7.78 12.56
C VAL A 112 -3.21 8.41 13.72
N ARG A 113 -3.52 9.66 14.06
CA ARG A 113 -2.89 10.37 15.18
C ARG A 113 -3.16 9.67 16.51
N GLU A 114 -4.41 9.28 16.77
CA GLU A 114 -4.77 8.62 18.03
C GLU A 114 -4.11 7.24 18.15
N TYR A 115 -4.05 6.48 17.06
CA TYR A 115 -3.32 5.20 17.02
C TYR A 115 -1.84 5.37 17.37
N ARG A 116 -1.13 6.30 16.72
CA ARG A 116 0.29 6.53 17.02
C ARG A 116 0.48 6.93 18.48
N LYS A 117 -0.41 7.78 19.00
CA LYS A 117 -0.38 8.19 20.41
C LYS A 117 -0.65 7.03 21.37
N SER A 118 -1.59 6.14 21.06
CA SER A 118 -1.92 5.00 21.93
C SER A 118 -0.80 3.97 22.00
N GLU A 119 -0.08 3.76 20.90
CA GLU A 119 1.05 2.83 20.83
C GLU A 119 2.39 3.49 21.26
N GLY A 120 2.41 4.80 21.51
CA GLY A 120 3.64 5.55 21.80
C GLY A 120 4.57 5.69 20.59
N ASP A 121 4.04 5.58 19.38
CA ASP A 121 4.77 5.67 18.12
C ASP A 121 4.94 7.12 17.64
N ALA A 122 5.92 7.34 16.77
CA ALA A 122 6.19 8.64 16.18
C ALA A 122 5.12 9.01 15.14
N TYR A 123 4.86 10.31 15.01
CA TYR A 123 4.02 10.82 13.92
C TYR A 123 4.75 10.83 12.59
N TYR A 124 6.05 11.15 12.58
CA TYR A 124 6.83 11.32 11.35
C TYR A 124 7.33 10.00 10.74
N PHE A 125 7.18 8.88 11.45
CA PHE A 125 7.64 7.57 10.99
C PHE A 125 6.89 6.46 11.73
N ASN A 126 6.33 5.48 11.02
CA ASN A 126 5.59 4.37 11.59
C ASN A 126 6.55 3.25 12.01
N TRP A 127 6.99 3.25 13.28
CA TRP A 127 7.89 2.23 13.78
C TRP A 127 7.16 0.94 14.17
N THR A 128 5.90 1.07 14.60
CA THR A 128 5.10 -0.09 15.04
C THR A 128 4.64 -0.96 13.87
N LEU A 129 4.74 -0.46 12.63
CA LEU A 129 4.45 -1.24 11.42
C LEU A 129 5.42 -2.41 11.31
N LYS A 130 4.88 -3.61 11.45
CA LYS A 130 5.59 -4.88 11.27
C LYS A 130 5.76 -5.12 9.77
N ILE A 131 7.01 -5.24 9.33
CA ILE A 131 7.36 -5.62 7.97
C ILE A 131 8.19 -6.88 8.09
N ASP A 132 7.74 -7.97 7.46
CA ASP A 132 8.52 -9.21 7.47
C ASP A 132 9.76 -9.09 6.58
N HIS A 133 10.78 -9.87 6.94
CA HIS A 133 12.09 -9.77 6.31
C HIS A 133 12.03 -10.03 4.80
N ASP A 134 11.11 -10.88 4.35
CA ASP A 134 10.92 -11.21 2.93
C ASP A 134 10.49 -9.99 2.10
N PHE A 135 9.80 -9.02 2.71
CA PHE A 135 9.46 -7.73 2.06
C PHE A 135 10.64 -6.73 2.05
N GLN A 136 11.76 -7.05 2.70
CA GLN A 136 12.93 -6.16 2.78
C GLN A 136 14.11 -6.68 1.97
N GLN A 137 14.10 -7.95 1.56
CA GLN A 137 15.18 -8.57 0.81
C GLN A 137 15.15 -8.12 -0.65
N PRO A 138 16.29 -7.61 -1.19
CA PRO A 138 16.40 -7.29 -2.60
C PRO A 138 16.12 -8.49 -3.50
N PHE A 139 15.20 -8.34 -4.44
CA PHE A 139 14.88 -9.40 -5.39
C PHE A 139 15.59 -9.16 -6.74
N ALA A 140 16.50 -10.06 -7.11
CA ALA A 140 17.15 -10.03 -8.43
C ALA A 140 16.27 -10.78 -9.45
N PRO A 141 15.68 -10.12 -10.47
CA PRO A 141 14.73 -10.75 -11.40
C PRO A 141 15.45 -11.55 -12.50
N THR A 142 16.20 -12.57 -12.10
CA THR A 142 16.81 -13.54 -13.01
C THR A 142 15.78 -14.61 -13.42
N HIS A 143 15.97 -15.24 -14.58
CA HIS A 143 15.08 -16.32 -15.05
C HIS A 143 14.90 -17.43 -14.00
N LYS A 144 15.98 -17.80 -13.31
CA LYS A 144 15.95 -18.81 -12.25
C LYS A 144 15.07 -18.38 -11.08
N ASN A 145 15.23 -17.13 -10.62
CA ASN A 145 14.48 -16.62 -9.45
C ASN A 145 13.00 -16.43 -9.77
N MET A 146 12.69 -15.92 -10.97
CA MET A 146 11.30 -15.79 -11.43
C MET A 146 10.60 -17.15 -11.53
N ALA A 147 11.30 -18.18 -12.02
CA ALA A 147 10.75 -19.53 -12.14
C ALA A 147 10.60 -20.25 -10.79
N SER A 148 11.24 -19.76 -9.72
CA SER A 148 11.17 -20.35 -8.38
C SER A 148 10.20 -19.64 -7.44
N LEU A 149 9.45 -18.63 -7.92
CA LEU A 149 8.44 -17.95 -7.10
C LEU A 149 7.34 -18.94 -6.72
N ASP A 150 6.98 -18.94 -5.43
CA ASP A 150 5.85 -19.70 -4.95
C ASP A 150 4.56 -18.92 -5.18
N LEU A 151 3.79 -19.33 -6.19
CA LEU A 151 2.55 -18.67 -6.63
C LEU A 151 1.34 -19.62 -6.53
N HIS A 152 1.40 -20.59 -5.62
CA HIS A 152 0.32 -21.55 -5.35
C HIS A 152 -0.62 -20.99 -4.27
N LEU A 153 -1.80 -21.59 -4.12
CA LEU A 153 -2.81 -21.19 -3.12
C LEU A 153 -2.80 -22.07 -1.85
N ASP A 154 -1.90 -23.05 -1.79
CA ASP A 154 -1.84 -24.10 -0.76
C ASP A 154 -1.12 -23.65 0.52
#